data_AF-A0A7X1P666-F1
#
_entry.id   AF-A0A7X1P666-F1
#
_cell.length_a   1.000
_cell.length_b   1.000
_cell.length_c   1.000
_cell.angle_alpha   90.00
_cell.angle_beta   90.00
_cell.angle_gamma   90.00
#
_symmetry.space_group_name_H-M   'P 1'
#
loop_
_entity.id
_entity.type
_entity.pdbx_description
1 polymer ?
#
loop_
_entity_poly.entity_id
_entity_poly.type
_entity_poly.pdbx_seq_one_letter_code
_entity_poly.pdbx_strand_id
1 'polypeptide(L)'
;MIDDLKQLNRLIASHWLGRLNAEQEAYLDHTRVCIGRLAHSTAELTLLLNHLKQESASALHVGELNRRYLTFVRLAAKEANAGRPDLLIQLGITLKQASWVRNLSDEDLDRLAFGISAPMIRFARRVFQRGVALHTKVGEQHAAALVSARPPVRGVELP
;
A
#
# COMPACT_ATOMS: atom_id res chain seq x y z
N MET A 1 -1.73 -10.97 -7.09
CA MET A 1 -2.70 -10.12 -6.37
C MET A 1 -2.24 -9.74 -4.97
N ILE A 2 -2.02 -10.71 -4.05
CA ILE A 2 -1.42 -10.41 -2.73
C ILE A 2 0.00 -9.87 -2.88
N ASP A 3 0.79 -10.46 -3.78
CA ASP A 3 2.16 -9.99 -4.05
C ASP A 3 2.18 -8.58 -4.66
N ASP A 4 1.17 -8.23 -5.45
CA ASP A 4 1.05 -6.88 -6.03
C ASP A 4 0.76 -5.84 -4.96
N LEU A 5 -0.11 -6.16 -3.98
CA LEU A 5 -0.36 -5.27 -2.84
C LEU A 5 0.87 -5.13 -1.94
N LYS A 6 1.61 -6.23 -1.71
CA LYS A 6 2.88 -6.20 -0.96
C LYS A 6 3.91 -5.31 -1.65
N GLN A 7 4.08 -5.45 -2.96
CA GLN A 7 4.98 -4.61 -3.75
C GLN A 7 4.53 -3.14 -3.72
N LEU A 8 3.24 -2.86 -3.85
CA LEU A 8 2.69 -1.51 -3.74
C LEU A 8 2.98 -0.90 -2.36
N ASN A 9 2.77 -1.66 -1.29
CA ASN A 9 3.05 -1.20 0.07
C ASN A 9 4.54 -0.93 0.29
N ARG A 10 5.44 -1.77 -0.25
CA ARG A 10 6.89 -1.52 -0.24
C ARG A 10 7.25 -0.24 -0.99
N LEU A 11 6.70 -0.06 -2.19
CA LEU A 11 6.94 1.14 -3.00
C LEU A 11 6.50 2.40 -2.26
N ILE A 12 5.31 2.36 -1.64
CA ILE A 12 4.81 3.45 -0.79
C ILE A 12 5.79 3.63 0.39
N ALA A 13 6.04 2.63 1.21
CA ALA A 13 6.90 2.79 2.39
C ALA A 13 8.28 3.38 2.03
N SER A 14 8.92 2.85 0.98
CA SER A 14 10.24 3.29 0.54
C SER A 14 10.24 4.73 0.03
N HIS A 15 9.18 5.19 -0.63
CA HIS A 15 9.08 6.58 -1.07
C HIS A 15 9.14 7.58 0.10
N TRP A 16 8.48 7.28 1.22
CA TRP A 16 8.45 8.20 2.38
C TRP A 16 9.56 7.97 3.40
N LEU A 17 10.06 6.74 3.54
CA LEU A 17 11.03 6.36 4.56
C LEU A 17 12.45 6.16 4.01
N GLY A 18 12.61 6.12 2.68
CA GLY A 18 13.87 5.74 2.04
C GLY A 18 14.09 4.23 2.15
N ARG A 19 15.29 3.82 2.57
CA ARG A 19 15.62 2.40 2.73
C ARG A 19 14.88 1.81 3.92
N LEU A 20 14.15 0.72 3.68
CA LEU A 20 13.43 -0.02 4.72
C LEU A 20 14.38 -0.91 5.54
N ASN A 21 14.13 -1.01 6.84
CA ASN A 21 14.85 -1.93 7.71
C ASN A 21 14.16 -3.31 7.76
N ALA A 22 14.82 -4.30 8.37
CA ALA A 22 14.32 -5.68 8.41
C ALA A 22 12.95 -5.82 9.09
N GLU A 23 12.68 -5.05 10.15
CA GLU A 23 11.40 -5.09 10.86
C GLU A 23 10.26 -4.52 10.01
N GLN A 24 10.52 -3.43 9.29
CA GLN A 24 9.59 -2.82 8.36
C GLN A 24 9.27 -3.78 7.20
N GLU A 25 10.29 -4.42 6.62
CA GLU A 25 10.11 -5.43 5.57
C GLU A 25 9.28 -6.63 6.06
N ALA A 26 9.61 -7.17 7.24
CA ALA A 26 8.86 -8.28 7.83
C ALA A 26 7.39 -7.91 8.09
N TYR A 27 7.13 -6.71 8.63
CA TYR A 27 5.76 -6.23 8.82
C TYR A 27 5.00 -6.11 7.49
N LEU A 28 5.67 -5.62 6.43
CA LEU A 28 5.08 -5.50 5.10
C LEU A 28 4.73 -6.85 4.46
N ASP A 29 5.44 -7.92 4.80
CA ASP A 29 5.11 -9.28 4.35
C ASP A 29 3.81 -9.84 4.92
N HIS A 30 3.39 -9.33 6.09
CA HIS A 30 2.16 -9.75 6.75
C HIS A 30 1.00 -8.76 6.58
N THR A 31 1.28 -7.55 6.09
CA THR A 31 0.27 -6.50 5.94
C THR A 31 -0.67 -6.82 4.78
N ARG A 32 -1.96 -7.00 5.08
CA ARG A 32 -3.03 -7.33 4.09
C ARG A 32 -3.82 -6.12 3.57
N VAL A 33 -3.47 -4.92 4.03
CA VAL A 33 -4.15 -3.67 3.66
C VAL A 33 -3.14 -2.68 3.09
N CYS A 34 -3.61 -1.72 2.30
CA CYS A 34 -2.75 -0.69 1.77
C CYS A 34 -2.34 0.27 2.88
N ILE A 35 -1.05 0.58 2.96
CA ILE A 35 -0.50 1.55 3.92
C ILE A 35 -0.60 3.00 3.42
N GLY A 36 -1.21 3.20 2.27
CA GLY A 36 -1.48 4.50 1.67
C GLY A 36 -2.95 4.63 1.27
N ARG A 37 -3.44 5.87 1.29
CA ARG A 37 -4.80 6.21 0.83
C ARG A 37 -4.75 7.36 -0.17
N LEU A 38 -5.71 7.43 -1.08
CA LEU A 38 -5.86 8.60 -1.94
C LEU A 38 -5.92 9.89 -1.10
N ALA A 39 -5.09 10.86 -1.47
CA ALA A 39 -5.02 12.15 -0.79
C ALA A 39 -6.26 13.01 -1.05
N HIS A 40 -6.87 12.82 -2.21
CA HIS A 40 -7.93 13.65 -2.76
C HIS A 40 -9.23 12.86 -2.93
N SER A 41 -10.34 13.57 -2.76
CA SER A 41 -11.67 13.13 -3.12
C SER A 41 -11.85 13.05 -4.64
N THR A 42 -12.89 12.35 -5.09
CA THR A 42 -13.22 12.26 -6.52
C THR A 42 -13.44 13.65 -7.16
N ALA A 43 -14.03 14.59 -6.43
CA ALA A 43 -14.29 15.94 -6.93
C ALA A 43 -12.99 16.71 -7.17
N GLU A 44 -12.07 16.70 -6.19
CA GLU A 44 -10.74 17.32 -6.32
C GLU A 44 -9.93 16.67 -7.44
N LEU A 45 -9.96 15.34 -7.56
CA LEU A 45 -9.26 14.62 -8.62
C LEU A 45 -9.80 14.95 -10.02
N THR A 46 -11.11 15.20 -10.13
CA THR A 46 -11.74 15.60 -11.40
C THR A 46 -11.31 17.01 -11.80
N LEU A 47 -11.32 17.95 -10.85
CA LEU A 47 -10.85 19.31 -11.08
C LEU A 47 -9.38 19.33 -11.50
N LEU A 48 -8.56 18.53 -10.81
CA LEU A 48 -7.14 18.40 -11.09
C LEU A 48 -6.89 17.82 -12.49
N LEU A 49 -7.59 16.75 -12.88
CA LEU A 49 -7.49 16.20 -14.23
C LEU A 49 -7.88 17.22 -15.30
N ASN A 50 -8.95 17.98 -15.08
CA ASN A 50 -9.39 19.01 -16.03
C ASN A 50 -8.35 20.12 -16.20
N HIS A 51 -7.70 20.52 -15.12
CA HIS A 51 -6.61 21.50 -15.17
C HIS A 51 -5.39 20.94 -15.92
N LEU A 52 -4.98 19.70 -15.60
CA LEU A 52 -3.88 19.01 -16.30
C LEU A 52 -4.18 18.74 -17.78
N LYS A 53 -5.46 18.76 -18.20
CA LYS A 53 -5.82 18.68 -19.61
C LYS A 53 -5.46 19.92 -20.41
N GLN A 54 -5.31 21.06 -19.73
CA GLN A 54 -5.02 22.36 -20.31
C GLN A 54 -3.52 22.69 -20.30
N GLU A 55 -2.71 21.96 -19.52
CA GLU A 55 -1.27 22.19 -19.36
C GLU A 55 -0.44 21.13 -20.10
N SER A 56 0.75 21.51 -20.57
CA SER A 56 1.71 20.58 -21.16
C SER A 56 2.39 19.73 -20.08
N ALA A 57 2.48 18.41 -20.32
CA ALA A 57 2.95 17.45 -19.33
C ALA A 57 4.39 17.74 -18.86
N SER A 58 4.56 17.94 -17.55
CA SER A 58 5.87 18.01 -16.88
C SER A 58 6.16 16.65 -16.26
N ALA A 59 7.19 15.94 -16.74
CA ALA A 59 7.58 14.65 -16.17
C ALA A 59 8.27 14.86 -14.81
N LEU A 60 7.66 14.35 -13.73
CA LEU A 60 8.16 14.49 -12.36
C LEU A 60 8.41 13.14 -11.69
N HIS A 61 9.37 13.14 -10.76
CA HIS A 61 9.95 11.97 -10.09
C HIS A 61 8.94 11.07 -9.35
N VAL A 62 7.74 11.57 -9.05
CA VAL A 62 6.69 10.85 -8.32
C VAL A 62 5.74 10.08 -9.25
N GLY A 63 5.87 10.29 -10.57
CA GLY A 63 4.90 9.78 -11.54
C GLY A 63 4.77 8.25 -11.56
N GLU A 64 5.87 7.52 -11.37
CA GLU A 64 5.82 6.05 -11.33
C GLU A 64 5.03 5.52 -10.13
N LEU A 65 5.22 6.12 -8.94
CA LEU A 65 4.46 5.78 -7.74
C LEU A 65 2.96 6.06 -7.95
N ASN A 66 2.63 7.25 -8.48
CA ASN A 66 1.26 7.63 -8.75
C ASN A 66 0.61 6.68 -9.77
N ARG A 67 1.31 6.38 -10.88
CA ARG A 67 0.83 5.47 -11.92
C ARG A 67 0.58 4.08 -11.37
N ARG A 68 1.52 3.52 -10.62
CA ARG A 68 1.39 2.16 -10.07
C ARG A 68 0.22 2.05 -9.10
N TYR A 69 0.04 3.05 -8.24
CA TYR A 69 -1.12 3.09 -7.34
C TYR A 69 -2.44 3.24 -8.10
N LEU A 70 -2.54 4.16 -9.06
CA LEU A 70 -3.76 4.36 -9.84
C LEU A 70 -4.12 3.13 -10.68
N THR A 71 -3.15 2.44 -11.26
CA THR A 71 -3.35 1.16 -11.96
C THR A 71 -3.90 0.11 -11.02
N PHE A 72 -3.38 0.02 -9.79
CA PHE A 72 -3.87 -0.92 -8.79
C PHE A 72 -5.29 -0.58 -8.32
N VAL A 73 -5.62 0.70 -8.15
CA VAL A 73 -6.99 1.18 -7.88
C VAL A 73 -7.93 0.81 -9.03
N ARG A 74 -7.51 0.99 -10.29
CA ARG A 74 -8.30 0.61 -11.47
C ARG A 74 -8.56 -0.90 -11.50
N LEU A 75 -7.56 -1.72 -11.20
CA LEU A 75 -7.71 -3.17 -11.10
C LEU A 75 -8.74 -3.52 -10.01
N ALA A 76 -8.59 -2.97 -8.81
CA ALA A 76 -9.53 -3.19 -7.72
C ALA A 76 -10.97 -2.77 -8.08
N ALA A 77 -11.13 -1.69 -8.85
CA ALA A 77 -12.44 -1.25 -9.32
C ALA A 77 -13.07 -2.20 -10.36
N LYS A 78 -12.27 -2.81 -11.23
CA LYS A 78 -12.73 -3.84 -12.17
C LYS A 78 -13.17 -5.11 -11.43
N GLU A 79 -12.36 -5.53 -10.46
CA GLU A 79 -12.62 -6.71 -9.63
C GLU A 79 -13.88 -6.56 -8.77
N ALA A 80 -14.07 -5.38 -8.17
CA ALA A 80 -15.29 -5.08 -7.44
C ALA A 80 -16.55 -5.16 -8.32
N ASN A 81 -16.46 -4.71 -9.57
CA ASN A 81 -17.56 -4.81 -10.54
C ASN A 81 -17.84 -6.26 -10.96
N ALA A 82 -16.85 -7.14 -10.84
CA ALA A 82 -16.99 -8.59 -11.06
C ALA A 82 -17.48 -9.34 -9.80
N GLY A 83 -17.91 -8.62 -8.75
CA GLY A 83 -18.40 -9.21 -7.50
C GLY A 83 -17.33 -9.52 -6.46
N ARG A 84 -16.10 -9.01 -6.61
CA ARG A 84 -14.98 -9.21 -5.67
C ARG A 84 -14.54 -7.88 -5.04
N PRO A 85 -15.29 -7.33 -4.06
CA PRO A 85 -15.05 -6.00 -3.51
C PRO A 85 -13.88 -5.92 -2.52
N ASP A 86 -13.31 -7.05 -2.10
CA ASP A 86 -12.28 -7.12 -1.06
C ASP A 86 -11.09 -6.20 -1.33
N LEU A 87 -10.71 -6.04 -2.60
CA LEU A 87 -9.60 -5.16 -2.99
C LEU A 87 -9.89 -3.68 -2.71
N LEU A 88 -11.15 -3.24 -2.79
CA LEU A 88 -11.52 -1.87 -2.43
C LEU A 88 -11.32 -1.63 -0.93
N ILE A 89 -11.69 -2.61 -0.11
CA ILE A 89 -11.53 -2.58 1.33
C ILE A 89 -10.04 -2.57 1.68
N GLN A 90 -9.25 -3.46 1.05
CA GLN A 90 -7.81 -3.51 1.25
C GLN A 90 -7.13 -2.20 0.87
N LEU A 91 -7.58 -1.51 -0.19
CA LEU A 91 -7.03 -0.21 -0.58
C LEU A 91 -7.58 0.98 0.21
N GLY A 92 -8.65 0.80 0.99
CA GLY A 92 -9.31 1.89 1.71
C GLY A 92 -9.91 2.94 0.77
N ILE A 93 -10.41 2.53 -0.40
CA ILE A 93 -11.02 3.41 -1.41
C ILE A 93 -12.54 3.27 -1.44
N THR A 94 -13.23 4.39 -1.70
CA THR A 94 -14.69 4.41 -1.82
C THR A 94 -15.15 3.86 -3.16
N LEU A 95 -16.39 3.36 -3.24
CA LEU A 95 -17.02 2.96 -4.51
C LEU A 95 -17.05 4.12 -5.53
N LYS A 96 -17.22 5.36 -5.07
CA LYS A 96 -17.21 6.55 -5.93
C LYS A 96 -15.83 6.77 -6.56
N GLN A 97 -14.76 6.65 -5.78
CA GLN A 97 -13.39 6.72 -6.30
C GLN A 97 -13.08 5.55 -7.25
N ALA A 98 -13.49 4.34 -6.89
CA ALA A 98 -13.30 3.15 -7.72
C ALA A 98 -13.99 3.29 -9.08
N SER A 99 -15.26 3.68 -9.08
CA SER A 99 -16.04 3.92 -10.30
C SER A 99 -15.42 5.00 -11.18
N TRP A 100 -14.97 6.10 -10.56
CA TRP A 100 -14.30 7.19 -11.29
C TRP A 100 -13.00 6.71 -11.95
N VAL A 101 -12.07 6.09 -11.20
CA VAL A 101 -10.79 5.61 -11.75
C VAL A 101 -10.99 4.56 -12.85
N ARG A 102 -12.01 3.71 -12.70
CA ARG A 102 -12.35 2.69 -13.71
C ARG A 102 -12.72 3.30 -15.06
N ASN A 103 -13.39 4.44 -15.05
CA ASN A 103 -13.93 5.08 -16.26
C ASN A 103 -12.96 6.05 -16.92
N LEU A 104 -11.82 6.35 -16.29
CA LEU A 104 -10.77 7.16 -16.93
C LEU A 104 -10.17 6.40 -18.13
N SER A 105 -9.63 7.12 -19.12
CA SER A 105 -8.78 6.52 -20.16
C SER A 105 -7.40 6.18 -19.60
N ASP A 106 -6.57 5.47 -20.36
CA ASP A 106 -5.16 5.28 -20.00
C ASP A 106 -4.38 6.61 -20.04
N GLU A 107 -4.68 7.46 -21.03
CA GLU A 107 -4.15 8.81 -21.16
C GLU A 107 -4.51 9.71 -19.97
N ASP A 108 -5.75 9.65 -19.49
CA ASP A 108 -6.18 10.43 -18.32
C ASP A 108 -5.46 9.97 -17.05
N LEU A 109 -5.21 8.67 -16.92
CA LEU A 109 -4.39 8.16 -15.82
C LEU A 109 -2.94 8.59 -15.93
N ASP A 110 -2.36 8.61 -17.13
CA ASP A 110 -0.98 9.06 -17.33
C ASP A 110 -0.86 10.54 -17.01
N ARG A 111 -1.82 11.35 -17.47
CA ARG A 111 -1.90 12.78 -17.12
C ARG A 111 -1.97 12.97 -15.61
N LEU A 112 -2.81 12.23 -14.90
CA LEU A 112 -2.87 12.31 -13.43
C LEU A 112 -1.58 11.83 -12.78
N ALA A 113 -1.01 10.73 -13.24
CA ALA A 113 0.17 10.15 -12.63
C ALA A 113 1.36 11.09 -12.74
N PHE A 114 1.62 11.59 -13.95
CA PHE A 114 2.83 12.34 -14.27
C PHE A 114 2.64 13.86 -14.18
N GLY A 115 1.42 14.37 -14.28
CA GLY A 115 1.14 15.81 -14.25
C GLY A 115 1.17 16.44 -12.86
N ILE A 116 1.23 15.65 -11.78
CA ILE A 116 1.24 16.15 -10.40
C ILE A 116 2.64 16.01 -9.82
N SER A 117 3.13 17.09 -9.21
CA SER A 117 4.45 17.14 -8.57
C SER A 117 4.53 16.44 -7.20
N ALA A 118 3.37 16.21 -6.58
CA ALA A 118 3.25 15.59 -5.28
C ALA A 118 2.65 14.17 -5.37
N PRO A 119 2.91 13.29 -4.38
CA PRO A 119 2.28 11.99 -4.32
C PRO A 119 0.76 12.12 -4.14
N MET A 120 0.00 11.40 -4.96
CA MET A 120 -1.46 11.30 -4.84
C MET A 120 -1.91 10.45 -3.65
N ILE A 121 -0.95 9.87 -2.94
CA ILE A 121 -1.15 8.89 -1.88
C ILE A 121 -0.67 9.52 -0.57
N ARG A 122 -1.50 9.48 0.47
CA ARG A 122 -1.09 9.82 1.83
C ARG A 122 -0.65 8.55 2.54
N PHE A 123 0.64 8.48 2.85
CA PHE A 123 1.20 7.41 3.66
C PHE A 123 0.70 7.47 5.11
N ALA A 124 0.18 6.34 5.61
CA ALA A 124 -0.33 6.20 6.98
C ALA A 124 0.80 6.01 8.01
N ARG A 125 1.82 6.89 8.00
CA ARG A 125 3.08 6.74 8.75
C ARG A 125 2.92 6.32 10.21
N ARG A 126 2.02 6.98 10.96
CA ARG A 126 1.81 6.68 12.39
C ARG A 126 1.24 5.28 12.62
N VAL A 127 0.30 4.86 11.77
CA VAL A 127 -0.32 3.53 11.85
C VAL A 127 0.71 2.47 11.47
N PHE A 128 1.48 2.72 10.39
CA PHE A 128 2.57 1.86 9.96
C PHE A 128 3.60 1.65 11.07
N GLN A 129 4.11 2.72 11.69
CA GLN A 129 5.10 2.64 12.77
C GLN A 129 4.58 1.86 13.98
N ARG A 130 3.31 2.06 14.36
CA ARG A 130 2.67 1.27 15.43
C ARG A 130 2.54 -0.20 15.04
N GLY A 131 2.19 -0.48 13.78
CA GLY A 131 2.08 -1.83 13.24
C GLY A 131 3.42 -2.57 13.29
N VAL A 132 4.49 -1.93 12.84
CA VAL A 132 5.86 -2.48 12.92
C VAL A 132 6.24 -2.77 14.36
N ALA A 133 6.08 -1.81 15.28
CA ALA A 133 6.42 -2.00 16.69
C ALA A 133 5.62 -3.14 17.35
N LEU A 134 4.32 -3.26 17.02
CA LEU A 134 3.49 -4.35 17.52
C LEU A 134 3.93 -5.70 16.95
N HIS A 135 4.25 -5.77 15.66
CA HIS A 135 4.72 -6.97 15.00
C HIS A 135 6.02 -7.48 15.62
N THR A 136 7.00 -6.59 15.86
CA THR A 136 8.25 -6.92 16.56
C THR A 136 7.98 -7.48 17.95
N LYS A 137 7.15 -6.80 18.76
CA LYS A 137 6.80 -7.22 20.12
C LYS A 137 6.11 -8.58 20.16
N VAL A 138 5.18 -8.85 19.24
CA VAL A 138 4.51 -10.15 19.15
C VAL A 138 5.50 -11.25 18.77
N GLY A 139 6.45 -10.95 17.86
CA GLY A 139 7.54 -11.87 17.52
C GLY A 139 8.39 -12.25 18.73
N GLU A 140 8.78 -11.27 19.55
CA GLU A 140 9.52 -11.50 20.80
C GLU A 140 8.74 -12.36 21.80
N GLN A 141 7.45 -12.05 22.01
CA GLN A 141 6.59 -12.81 22.91
C GLN A 141 6.41 -14.27 22.44
N HIS A 142 6.23 -14.48 21.14
CA HIS A 142 6.11 -15.82 20.58
C HIS A 142 7.41 -16.63 20.73
N ALA A 143 8.56 -16.00 20.45
CA ALA A 143 9.87 -16.63 20.66
C ALA A 143 10.10 -17.01 22.13
N ALA A 144 9.76 -16.12 23.07
CA ALA A 144 9.84 -16.39 24.50
C ALA A 144 8.93 -17.57 24.91
N ALA A 145 7.69 -17.59 24.42
CA ALA A 145 6.76 -18.68 24.66
C ALA A 145 7.31 -20.02 24.13
N LEU A 146 7.85 -20.04 22.91
CA LEU A 146 8.47 -21.24 22.32
C LEU A 146 9.65 -21.77 23.14
N VAL A 147 10.51 -20.88 23.66
CA VAL A 147 11.62 -21.27 24.53
C VAL A 147 11.10 -21.86 25.84
N SER A 148 10.07 -21.25 26.44
CA SER A 148 9.47 -21.74 27.69
C SER A 148 8.67 -23.05 27.52
N ALA A 149 8.15 -23.32 26.32
CA ALA A 149 7.40 -24.52 25.99
C ALA A 149 8.29 -25.71 25.61
N ARG A 150 9.62 -25.55 25.56
CA ARG A 150 10.53 -26.67 25.33
C ARG A 150 10.46 -27.62 26.53
N PRO A 151 10.12 -28.91 26.34
CA PRO A 151 10.18 -29.88 27.42
C PRO A 151 11.61 -29.96 27.96
N PRO A 152 11.80 -30.23 29.26
CA PRO A 152 13.13 -30.44 29.80
C PRO A 152 13.81 -31.55 28.99
N VAL A 153 15.04 -31.30 28.54
CA VAL A 153 15.90 -32.33 27.96
C VAL A 153 15.98 -33.42 29.02
N ARG A 154 15.32 -34.57 28.79
CA ARG A 154 15.51 -35.75 29.65
C ARG A 154 17.00 -36.00 29.67
N GLY A 155 17.59 -35.96 30.87
CA GLY A 155 19.01 -36.11 31.08
C GLY A 155 19.53 -37.27 30.22
N VAL A 156 20.53 -36.97 29.42
CA VAL A 156 21.41 -38.02 28.92
C VAL A 156 22.06 -38.58 30.18
N GLU A 157 21.59 -39.74 30.64
CA GLU A 157 22.38 -40.58 31.54
C GLU A 157 23.67 -40.92 30.77
N LEU A 158 24.72 -40.16 31.07
CA LEU A 158 26.08 -40.52 30.77
C LEU A 158 26.51 -41.60 31.79
N PRO A 159 27.35 -42.55 31.36
CA PRO A 159 27.33 -43.97 31.72
C PRO A 159 27.53 -44.30 33.19
#